data_AF-A0A2N3EGX9-F1
#
_entry.id   AF-A0A2N3EGX9-F1
#
_cell.length_a   1.000
_cell.length_b   1.000
_cell.length_c   1.000
_cell.angle_alpha   90.00
_cell.angle_beta   90.00
_cell.angle_gamma   90.00
#
_symmetry.space_group_name_H-M   'P 1'
#
loop_
_entity.id
_entity.type
_entity.pdbx_description
1 polymer ?
#
loop_
_entity_poly.entity_id
_entity_poly.type
_entity_poly.pdbx_seq_one_letter_code
_entity_poly.pdbx_strand_id
1 'polypeptide(L)'
;MLSMCHISDIGKVGFVPMIERHEIVALERLIHRLRSTARQSIEQAKKKRQAYIEKAFNTMLDTGKTLGQAAEGLDHLALPESEFRAHLKKIAGSLEEQVKITDTAIGLWFEHGQYPPPYYPWRITVILRKEKLFDVEKEFLTAYCRHFVARKDMAKRLMKIGAFPFDDQSVLLQSTPTVAFLEIKIDNHHPGRGSNSTHFNFSFKCEVCGGDKIRLPDGATDESLVTCPSCAVPFGKMSSIKARAKVIGEAFLSR
;
A
#
# COMPACT_ATOMS: atom_id res chain seq x y z
N MET A 1 11.54 -69.66 12.55
CA MET A 1 10.91 -68.97 11.41
C MET A 1 10.04 -67.87 11.96
N LEU A 2 10.45 -66.60 11.83
CA LEU A 2 9.59 -65.41 11.82
C LEU A 2 10.45 -64.16 11.55
N SER A 3 10.30 -63.69 10.31
CA SER A 3 10.48 -62.35 9.73
C SER A 3 11.31 -61.29 10.48
N MET A 4 12.45 -60.91 9.88
CA MET A 4 13.06 -59.58 10.05
C MET A 4 12.39 -58.61 9.07
N CYS A 5 11.62 -57.64 9.58
CA CYS A 5 11.22 -56.47 8.79
C CYS A 5 12.35 -55.44 8.82
N HIS A 6 13.11 -55.36 7.72
CA HIS A 6 13.90 -54.17 7.40
C HIS A 6 12.94 -53.04 7.00
N ILE A 7 12.84 -52.02 7.85
CA ILE A 7 12.33 -50.70 7.43
C ILE A 7 13.57 -49.89 7.05
N SER A 8 13.88 -49.91 5.75
CA SER A 8 14.71 -48.91 5.11
C SER A 8 13.85 -47.67 4.90
N ASP A 9 13.88 -46.76 5.87
CA ASP A 9 13.22 -45.46 5.74
C ASP A 9 13.99 -44.57 4.77
N ILE A 10 13.40 -44.52 3.58
CA ILE A 10 13.48 -43.55 2.50
C ILE A 10 13.94 -42.17 2.99
N GLY A 11 15.03 -41.70 2.38
CA GLY A 11 15.59 -40.37 2.58
C GLY A 11 14.51 -39.29 2.48
N LYS A 12 14.26 -38.61 3.61
CA LYS A 12 13.70 -37.27 3.60
C LYS A 12 14.73 -36.39 2.91
N VAL A 13 14.52 -36.13 1.61
CA VAL A 13 15.12 -34.99 0.92
C VAL A 13 14.72 -33.77 1.74
N GLY A 14 15.63 -33.33 2.61
CA GLY A 14 15.43 -32.15 3.42
C GLY A 14 15.15 -31.01 2.47
N PHE A 15 13.97 -30.41 2.58
CA PHE A 15 13.70 -29.10 2.01
C PHE A 15 14.63 -28.14 2.74
N VAL A 16 15.83 -27.92 2.19
CA VAL A 16 16.71 -26.85 2.64
C VAL A 16 16.02 -25.56 2.22
N PRO A 17 15.61 -24.68 3.15
CA PRO A 17 15.07 -23.39 2.76
C PRO A 17 16.11 -22.67 1.90
N MET A 18 15.70 -22.25 0.70
CA MET A 18 16.62 -21.62 -0.25
C MET A 18 16.98 -20.18 0.17
N ILE A 19 16.26 -19.64 1.17
CA ILE A 19 16.48 -18.33 1.77
C ILE A 19 17.36 -18.47 3.01
N GLU A 20 18.42 -17.69 3.06
CA GLU A 20 19.29 -17.64 4.23
C GLU A 20 18.70 -16.77 5.35
N ARG A 21 19.05 -17.08 6.60
CA ARG A 21 18.54 -16.34 7.77
C ARG A 21 18.82 -14.84 7.69
N HIS A 22 19.96 -14.45 7.14
CA HIS A 22 20.33 -13.04 7.03
C HIS A 22 19.40 -12.26 6.07
N GLU A 23 18.86 -12.91 5.03
CA GLU A 23 17.91 -12.31 4.10
C GLU A 23 16.55 -12.06 4.76
N ILE A 24 16.10 -12.99 5.63
CA ILE A 24 14.90 -12.80 6.44
C ILE A 24 15.08 -11.63 7.42
N VAL A 25 16.23 -11.55 8.09
CA VAL A 25 16.53 -10.44 9.00
C VAL A 25 16.53 -9.09 8.26
N ALA A 26 17.03 -9.04 7.02
CA ALA A 26 16.96 -7.84 6.20
C ALA A 26 15.51 -7.44 5.91
N LEU A 27 14.65 -8.41 5.57
CA LEU A 27 13.22 -8.16 5.36
C LEU A 27 12.52 -7.72 6.65
N GLU A 28 12.80 -8.34 7.79
CA GLU A 28 12.24 -7.95 9.10
C GLU A 28 12.59 -6.50 9.47
N ARG A 29 13.83 -6.06 9.18
CA ARG A 29 14.23 -4.66 9.36
C ARG A 29 13.42 -3.71 8.48
N LEU A 30 13.20 -4.07 7.21
CA LEU A 30 12.36 -3.31 6.30
C LEU A 30 10.90 -3.24 6.81
N ILE A 31 10.34 -4.37 7.27
CA ILE A 31 9.00 -4.42 7.88
C ILE A 31 8.92 -3.51 9.10
N HIS A 32 9.91 -3.59 9.99
CA HIS A 32 9.98 -2.75 11.19
C HIS A 32 10.03 -1.27 10.83
N ARG A 33 10.89 -0.87 9.88
CA ARG A 33 10.96 0.50 9.36
C ARG A 33 9.61 0.98 8.83
N LEU A 34 8.93 0.17 8.02
CA LEU A 34 7.62 0.51 7.48
C LEU A 34 6.56 0.68 8.59
N ARG A 35 6.58 -0.18 9.61
CA ARG A 35 5.66 -0.07 10.76
C ARG A 35 5.93 1.16 11.61
N SER A 36 7.21 1.47 11.88
CA SER A 36 7.62 2.59 12.74
C SER A 36 7.52 3.96 12.06
N THR A 37 7.59 3.99 10.72
CA THR A 37 7.55 5.26 9.98
C THR A 37 6.12 5.79 9.89
N ALA A 38 5.94 7.06 10.25
CA ALA A 38 4.66 7.76 10.09
C ALA A 38 4.25 7.78 8.60
N ARG A 39 2.95 7.61 8.34
CA ARG A 39 2.44 7.61 6.97
C ARG A 39 2.57 9.00 6.35
N GLN A 40 3.24 9.08 5.21
CA GLN A 40 3.26 10.29 4.38
C GLN A 40 1.97 10.40 3.56
N SER A 41 1.35 11.59 3.53
CA SER A 41 0.18 11.82 2.68
C SER A 41 0.58 11.95 1.21
N ILE A 42 -0.36 11.66 0.30
CA ILE A 42 -0.11 11.82 -1.14
C ILE A 42 0.22 13.27 -1.48
N GLU A 43 -0.44 14.23 -0.86
CA GLU A 43 -0.20 15.64 -1.16
C GLU A 43 1.16 16.11 -0.64
N GLN A 44 1.61 15.61 0.52
CA GLN A 44 2.99 15.83 0.98
C GLN A 44 3.99 15.23 -0.02
N ALA A 45 3.76 14.00 -0.48
CA ALA A 45 4.62 13.34 -1.45
C ALA A 45 4.67 14.09 -2.78
N LYS A 46 3.54 14.58 -3.30
CA LYS A 46 3.51 15.39 -4.52
C LYS A 46 4.31 16.68 -4.40
N LYS A 47 4.18 17.39 -3.27
CA LYS A 47 4.96 18.61 -3.01
C LYS A 47 6.46 18.32 -3.01
N LYS A 48 6.89 17.27 -2.30
CA LYS A 48 8.30 16.82 -2.29
C LYS A 48 8.78 16.45 -3.69
N ARG A 49 7.94 15.71 -4.43
CA ARG A 49 8.25 15.26 -5.80
C ARG A 49 8.41 16.42 -6.75
N GLN A 50 7.57 17.45 -6.64
CA GLN A 50 7.67 18.64 -7.47
C GLN A 50 9.01 19.35 -7.25
N ALA A 51 9.35 19.65 -5.99
CA ALA A 51 10.63 20.30 -5.64
C ALA A 51 11.84 19.46 -6.09
N TYR A 52 11.76 18.15 -5.91
CA TYR A 52 12.80 17.22 -6.34
C TYR A 52 12.96 17.19 -7.86
N ILE A 53 11.86 17.13 -8.62
CA ILE A 53 11.89 17.15 -10.09
C ILE A 53 12.49 18.46 -10.60
N GLU A 54 12.10 19.59 -10.01
CA GLU A 54 12.64 20.90 -10.34
C GLU A 54 14.17 20.94 -10.12
N LYS A 55 14.65 20.45 -8.97
CA LYS A 55 16.09 20.32 -8.71
C LYS A 55 16.79 19.43 -9.74
N ALA A 56 16.20 18.28 -10.07
CA ALA A 56 16.77 17.35 -11.05
C ALA A 56 16.82 17.97 -12.46
N PHE A 57 15.80 18.74 -12.86
CA PHE A 57 15.80 19.48 -14.12
C PHE A 57 16.88 20.55 -14.16
N ASN A 58 17.06 21.34 -13.11
CA ASN A 58 18.12 22.34 -13.05
C ASN A 58 19.50 21.67 -13.18
N THR A 59 19.72 20.58 -12.44
CA THR A 59 20.96 19.79 -12.54
C THR A 59 21.18 19.24 -13.95
N MET A 60 20.13 18.76 -14.61
CA MET A 60 20.17 18.26 -15.99
C MET A 60 20.64 19.36 -16.96
N LEU A 61 20.07 20.58 -16.83
CA LEU A 61 20.41 21.73 -17.67
C LEU A 61 21.84 22.22 -17.41
N ASP A 62 22.27 22.26 -16.14
CA ASP A 62 23.59 22.78 -15.75
C ASP A 62 24.74 21.82 -16.09
N THR A 63 24.50 20.50 -16.07
CA THR A 63 25.56 19.49 -16.19
C THR A 63 25.51 18.67 -17.48
N GLY A 64 24.44 18.79 -18.26
CA GLY A 64 24.21 17.96 -19.45
C GLY A 64 23.93 16.48 -19.15
N LYS A 65 23.74 16.10 -17.88
CA LYS A 65 23.31 14.76 -17.49
C LYS A 65 21.91 14.46 -18.02
N THR A 66 21.54 13.18 -18.13
CA THR A 66 20.14 12.79 -18.36
C THR A 66 19.29 13.00 -17.10
N LEU A 67 17.97 13.13 -17.25
CA LEU A 67 17.06 13.28 -16.10
C LEU A 67 17.20 12.12 -15.08
N GLY A 68 17.43 10.89 -15.56
CA GLY A 68 17.62 9.73 -14.67
C GLY A 68 18.89 9.84 -13.82
N GLN A 69 19.98 10.33 -14.42
CA GLN A 69 21.24 10.56 -13.71
C GLN A 69 21.17 11.77 -12.77
N ALA A 70 20.45 12.82 -13.16
CA ALA A 70 20.26 14.02 -12.35
C ALA A 70 19.28 13.80 -11.18
N ALA A 71 18.37 12.85 -11.32
CA ALA A 71 17.45 12.48 -10.26
C ALA A 71 18.14 11.72 -9.12
N GLU A 72 19.25 11.02 -9.33
CA GLU A 72 19.82 10.15 -8.27
C GLU A 72 18.79 9.09 -7.82
N GLY A 73 18.05 8.53 -8.78
CA GLY A 73 17.11 7.44 -8.53
C GLY A 73 17.81 6.09 -8.31
N LEU A 74 17.08 4.99 -8.48
CA LEU A 74 17.71 3.66 -8.50
C LEU A 74 18.65 3.53 -9.71
N ASP A 75 19.95 3.36 -9.45
CA ASP A 75 20.99 3.34 -10.48
C ASP A 75 20.69 2.40 -11.66
N HIS A 76 20.16 1.21 -11.37
CA HIS A 76 19.90 0.20 -12.40
C HIS A 76 18.75 0.58 -13.34
N LEU A 77 17.92 1.57 -13.00
CA LEU A 77 16.90 2.11 -13.91
C LEU A 77 17.49 3.01 -15.00
N ALA A 78 18.74 3.43 -14.87
CA ALA A 78 19.45 4.20 -15.89
C ALA A 78 20.28 3.31 -16.85
N LEU A 79 20.26 1.99 -16.66
CA LEU A 79 20.97 1.04 -17.54
C LEU A 79 20.33 0.96 -18.93
N PRO A 80 21.11 0.65 -19.98
CA PRO A 80 20.57 0.26 -21.28
C PRO A 80 19.58 -0.91 -21.15
N GLU A 81 18.56 -0.97 -22.01
CA GLU A 81 17.46 -1.96 -21.93
C GLU A 81 17.94 -3.42 -21.84
N SER A 82 18.98 -3.80 -22.59
CA SER A 82 19.55 -5.15 -22.57
C SER A 82 20.19 -5.49 -21.23
N GLU A 83 20.97 -4.56 -20.68
CA GLU A 83 21.63 -4.68 -19.37
C GLU A 83 20.62 -4.66 -18.24
N PHE A 84 19.61 -3.80 -18.32
CA PHE A 84 18.51 -3.74 -17.37
C PHE A 84 17.77 -5.08 -17.30
N ARG A 85 17.41 -5.68 -18.44
CA ARG A 85 16.77 -7.00 -18.47
C ARG A 85 17.66 -8.11 -17.93
N ALA A 86 18.96 -8.09 -18.24
CA ALA A 86 19.92 -9.04 -17.70
C ALA A 86 20.02 -8.92 -16.18
N HIS A 87 20.09 -7.68 -15.66
CA HIS A 87 20.06 -7.38 -14.24
C HIS A 87 18.78 -7.90 -13.57
N LEU A 88 17.60 -7.59 -14.12
CA LEU A 88 16.32 -8.07 -13.59
C LEU A 88 16.24 -9.60 -13.54
N LYS A 89 16.80 -10.30 -14.53
CA LYS A 89 16.86 -11.77 -14.55
C LYS A 89 17.78 -12.30 -13.44
N LYS A 90 18.93 -11.66 -13.25
CA LYS A 90 19.91 -12.02 -12.20
C LYS A 90 19.31 -11.92 -10.80
N ILE A 91 18.57 -10.84 -10.51
CA ILE A 91 18.04 -10.58 -9.15
C ILE A 91 16.66 -11.22 -8.90
N ALA A 92 16.05 -11.88 -9.88
CA ALA A 92 14.64 -12.30 -9.82
C ALA A 92 14.31 -13.27 -8.66
N GLY A 93 15.31 -14.02 -8.18
CA GLY A 93 15.18 -15.01 -7.11
C GLY A 93 15.92 -14.67 -5.82
N SER A 94 16.69 -13.58 -5.77
CA SER A 94 17.40 -13.17 -4.55
C SER A 94 16.47 -12.36 -3.67
N LEU A 95 16.20 -12.82 -2.44
CA LEU A 95 15.37 -12.05 -1.51
C LEU A 95 16.13 -10.79 -1.08
N GLU A 96 17.41 -10.94 -0.75
CA GLU A 96 18.29 -9.84 -0.34
C GLU A 96 18.26 -8.64 -1.30
N GLU A 97 18.49 -8.86 -2.60
CA GLU A 97 18.53 -7.79 -3.59
C GLU A 97 17.15 -7.13 -3.75
N GLN A 98 16.06 -7.92 -3.73
CA GLN A 98 14.71 -7.38 -3.82
C GLN A 98 14.36 -6.52 -2.60
N VAL A 99 14.77 -6.94 -1.41
CA VAL A 99 14.61 -6.18 -0.16
C VAL A 99 15.42 -4.89 -0.21
N LYS A 100 16.69 -4.96 -0.60
CA LYS A 100 17.58 -3.79 -0.73
C LYS A 100 17.01 -2.74 -1.67
N ILE A 101 16.63 -3.15 -2.88
CA ILE A 101 16.04 -2.23 -3.88
C ILE A 101 14.73 -1.63 -3.36
N THR A 102 13.88 -2.46 -2.71
CA THR A 102 12.61 -2.00 -2.15
C THR A 102 12.83 -0.99 -1.03
N ASP A 103 13.79 -1.24 -0.13
CA ASP A 103 14.12 -0.34 0.98
C ASP A 103 14.67 1.00 0.50
N THR A 104 15.56 0.99 -0.50
CA THR A 104 16.03 2.22 -1.16
C THR A 104 14.87 2.99 -1.80
N ALA A 105 14.00 2.31 -2.55
CA ALA A 105 12.86 2.95 -3.21
C ALA A 105 11.85 3.55 -2.21
N ILE A 106 11.68 2.90 -1.05
CA ILE A 106 10.87 3.42 0.06
C ILE A 106 11.53 4.65 0.70
N GLY A 107 12.86 4.66 0.82
CA GLY A 107 13.63 5.85 1.21
C GLY A 107 13.32 7.04 0.30
N LEU A 108 13.45 6.85 -1.01
CA LEU A 108 13.16 7.89 -2.01
C LEU A 108 11.70 8.39 -1.95
N TRP A 109 10.74 7.53 -1.58
CA TRP A 109 9.36 7.96 -1.33
C TRP A 109 9.25 8.92 -0.15
N PHE A 110 9.82 8.57 1.00
CA PHE A 110 9.73 9.41 2.19
C PHE A 110 10.54 10.70 2.04
N GLU A 111 11.66 10.65 1.33
CA GLU A 111 12.54 11.81 1.15
C GLU A 111 12.03 12.75 0.05
N HIS A 112 11.68 12.19 -1.10
CA HIS A 112 11.43 12.96 -2.32
C HIS A 112 10.03 12.74 -2.91
N GLY A 113 9.18 11.91 -2.30
CA GLY A 113 7.86 11.60 -2.83
C GLY A 113 7.89 10.76 -4.11
N GLN A 114 9.01 10.08 -4.40
CA GLN A 114 9.11 9.16 -5.52
C GLN A 114 8.44 7.83 -5.21
N TYR A 115 7.44 7.44 -6.00
CA TYR A 115 6.77 6.17 -5.77
C TYR A 115 7.70 4.98 -6.03
N PRO A 116 7.74 3.97 -5.13
CA PRO A 116 8.52 2.77 -5.38
C PRO A 116 7.98 1.99 -6.59
N PRO A 117 8.87 1.48 -7.47
CA PRO A 117 8.48 0.64 -8.59
C PRO A 117 7.75 -0.63 -8.10
N PRO A 118 6.60 -1.02 -8.71
CA PRO A 118 5.77 -2.14 -8.23
C PRO A 118 6.42 -3.50 -8.24
N TYR A 119 7.35 -3.68 -9.16
CA TYR A 119 7.85 -5.00 -9.45
C TYR A 119 8.66 -5.61 -8.29
N TYR A 120 9.50 -4.82 -7.59
CA TYR A 120 10.38 -5.35 -6.54
C TYR A 120 9.61 -5.80 -5.28
N PRO A 121 8.68 -5.00 -4.73
CA PRO A 121 7.81 -5.46 -3.64
C PRO A 121 6.98 -6.68 -4.02
N TRP A 122 6.49 -6.76 -5.26
CA TRP A 122 5.78 -7.94 -5.75
C TRP A 122 6.70 -9.17 -5.78
N ARG A 123 7.94 -9.03 -6.24
CA ARG A 123 8.92 -10.13 -6.26
C ARG A 123 9.22 -10.68 -4.87
N ILE A 124 9.38 -9.83 -3.85
CA ILE A 124 9.48 -10.27 -2.45
C ILE A 124 8.34 -11.23 -2.10
N THR A 125 7.10 -10.83 -2.37
CA THR A 125 5.94 -11.67 -2.06
C THR A 125 5.91 -12.97 -2.86
N VAL A 126 6.39 -12.98 -4.10
CA VAL A 126 6.52 -14.21 -4.90
C VAL A 126 7.55 -15.16 -4.30
N ILE A 127 8.71 -14.64 -3.88
CA ILE A 127 9.80 -15.42 -3.26
C ILE A 127 9.32 -16.05 -1.95
N LEU A 128 8.77 -15.25 -1.02
CA LEU A 128 8.28 -15.74 0.27
C LEU A 128 7.24 -16.85 0.11
N ARG A 129 6.36 -16.74 -0.89
CA ARG A 129 5.33 -17.73 -1.17
C ARG A 129 5.90 -19.05 -1.70
N LYS A 130 6.91 -19.00 -2.57
CA LYS A 130 7.57 -20.21 -3.05
C LYS A 130 8.22 -20.99 -1.91
N GLU A 131 8.79 -20.26 -0.96
CA GLU A 131 9.40 -20.81 0.26
C GLU A 131 8.37 -21.06 1.39
N LYS A 132 7.08 -20.87 1.12
CA LYS A 132 5.96 -21.10 2.06
C LYS A 132 6.06 -20.28 3.36
N LEU A 133 6.72 -19.13 3.32
CA LEU A 133 6.83 -18.17 4.43
C LEU A 133 5.62 -17.22 4.46
N PHE A 134 4.43 -17.78 4.66
CA PHE A 134 3.17 -17.04 4.53
C PHE A 134 2.98 -15.96 5.61
N ASP A 135 3.43 -16.21 6.83
CA ASP A 135 3.32 -15.23 7.92
C ASP A 135 4.21 -14.02 7.65
N VAL A 136 5.45 -14.25 7.23
CA VAL A 136 6.39 -13.18 6.84
C VAL A 136 5.85 -12.40 5.63
N GLU A 137 5.25 -13.10 4.65
CA GLU A 137 4.59 -12.46 3.50
C GLU A 137 3.45 -11.54 3.96
N LYS A 138 2.61 -12.02 4.88
CA LYS A 138 1.49 -11.27 5.45
C LYS A 138 1.98 -10.03 6.18
N GLU A 139 2.98 -10.17 7.04
CA GLU A 139 3.58 -9.04 7.76
C GLU A 139 4.16 -7.98 6.82
N PHE A 140 4.89 -8.41 5.79
CA PHE A 140 5.42 -7.52 4.77
C PHE A 140 4.32 -6.78 4.02
N LEU A 141 3.31 -7.50 3.53
CA LEU A 141 2.21 -6.89 2.79
C LEU A 141 1.41 -5.91 3.66
N THR A 142 1.13 -6.24 4.92
CA THR A 142 0.45 -5.32 5.85
C THR A 142 1.27 -4.04 6.04
N ALA A 143 2.57 -4.18 6.34
CA ALA A 143 3.45 -3.03 6.56
C ALA A 143 3.62 -2.18 5.29
N TYR A 144 3.78 -2.81 4.12
CA TYR A 144 3.93 -2.12 2.85
C TYR A 144 2.63 -1.42 2.43
N CYS A 145 1.50 -2.15 2.47
CA CYS A 145 0.23 -1.58 2.03
C CYS A 145 -0.23 -0.44 2.94
N ARG A 146 0.13 -0.38 4.23
CA ARG A 146 -0.12 0.78 5.10
C ARG A 146 0.28 2.11 4.45
N HIS A 147 1.37 2.13 3.68
CA HIS A 147 1.88 3.31 2.98
C HIS A 147 1.43 3.39 1.52
N PHE A 148 1.26 2.24 0.85
CA PHE A 148 1.10 2.16 -0.59
C PHE A 148 -0.23 1.51 -1.03
N VAL A 149 -1.32 1.70 -0.27
CA VAL A 149 -2.65 1.09 -0.49
C VAL A 149 -3.19 1.30 -1.93
N ALA A 150 -2.82 2.37 -2.63
CA ALA A 150 -3.24 2.64 -4.01
C ALA A 150 -2.83 1.55 -5.03
N ARG A 151 -1.96 0.61 -4.64
CA ARG A 151 -1.46 -0.47 -5.50
C ARG A 151 -2.37 -1.69 -5.43
N LYS A 152 -3.25 -1.79 -6.43
CA LYS A 152 -4.36 -2.75 -6.50
C LYS A 152 -3.90 -4.21 -6.42
N ASP A 153 -2.75 -4.55 -6.98
CA ASP A 153 -2.19 -5.89 -7.01
C ASP A 153 -1.76 -6.39 -5.62
N MET A 154 -0.99 -5.59 -4.90
CA MET A 154 -0.51 -5.91 -3.54
C MET A 154 -1.67 -5.91 -2.54
N ALA A 155 -2.56 -4.91 -2.62
CA ALA A 155 -3.75 -4.86 -1.76
C ALA A 155 -4.68 -6.05 -1.99
N LYS A 156 -4.93 -6.44 -3.26
CA LYS A 156 -5.71 -7.65 -3.59
C LYS A 156 -5.07 -8.90 -3.01
N ARG A 157 -3.75 -9.00 -3.08
CA ARG A 157 -3.02 -10.14 -2.54
C ARG A 157 -3.15 -10.23 -1.02
N LEU A 158 -2.99 -9.09 -0.33
CA LEU A 158 -3.16 -9.00 1.12
C LEU A 158 -4.58 -9.44 1.56
N MET A 159 -5.61 -8.96 0.85
CA MET A 159 -6.99 -9.40 1.10
C MET A 159 -7.18 -10.91 0.87
N LYS A 160 -6.54 -11.47 -0.17
CA LYS A 160 -6.61 -12.91 -0.47
C LYS A 160 -5.99 -13.78 0.63
N ILE A 161 -5.00 -13.26 1.36
CA ILE A 161 -4.37 -13.96 2.49
C ILE A 161 -5.05 -13.64 3.84
N GLY A 162 -6.23 -13.03 3.82
CA GLY A 162 -7.05 -12.79 5.02
C GLY A 162 -6.49 -11.71 5.95
N ALA A 163 -5.64 -10.82 5.44
CA ALA A 163 -5.26 -9.61 6.17
C ALA A 163 -5.83 -8.38 5.48
N PHE A 164 -5.96 -7.32 6.27
CA PHE A 164 -6.31 -6.01 5.79
C PHE A 164 -5.08 -5.12 5.95
N PRO A 165 -4.87 -4.14 5.06
CA PRO A 165 -3.71 -3.23 5.09
C PRO A 165 -3.64 -2.33 6.33
N PHE A 166 -4.48 -2.56 7.33
CA PHE A 166 -4.60 -1.77 8.54
C PHE A 166 -4.69 -2.72 9.73
N ASP A 167 -3.62 -2.80 10.51
CA ASP A 167 -3.52 -3.54 11.79
C ASP A 167 -4.45 -2.98 12.88
N ASP A 168 -5.14 -1.88 12.58
CA ASP A 168 -5.90 -1.16 13.59
C ASP A 168 -7.36 -1.62 13.61
N GLN A 169 -7.58 -2.84 14.09
CA GLN A 169 -8.90 -3.21 14.60
C GLN A 169 -9.31 -2.28 15.76
N SER A 170 -8.38 -1.61 16.45
CA SER A 170 -8.72 -0.66 17.52
C SER A 170 -9.30 0.66 16.99
N VAL A 171 -8.92 1.11 15.79
CA VAL A 171 -9.57 2.25 15.12
C VAL A 171 -10.95 1.88 14.56
N LEU A 172 -11.21 0.61 14.25
CA LEU A 172 -12.55 0.14 13.87
C LEU A 172 -13.43 -0.25 15.08
N LEU A 173 -12.85 -0.46 16.26
CA LEU A 173 -13.53 -0.86 17.50
C LEU A 173 -13.66 0.27 18.54
N GLN A 174 -13.05 1.43 18.34
CA GLN A 174 -13.33 2.60 19.16
C GLN A 174 -14.68 3.20 18.74
N SER A 175 -15.52 3.45 19.74
CA SER A 175 -16.95 3.78 19.74
C SER A 175 -17.36 5.09 19.03
N THR A 176 -16.57 5.56 18.08
CA THR A 176 -16.98 6.57 17.10
C THR A 176 -17.28 5.89 15.76
N PRO A 177 -18.22 6.41 14.95
CA PRO A 177 -18.40 5.95 13.58
C PRO A 177 -17.14 6.22 12.77
N THR A 178 -16.20 5.26 12.75
CA THR A 178 -14.89 5.48 12.15
C THR A 178 -14.99 5.45 10.64
N VAL A 179 -15.10 6.64 10.05
CA VAL A 179 -14.90 6.85 8.63
C VAL A 179 -13.42 7.11 8.41
N ALA A 180 -12.73 6.19 7.74
CA ALA A 180 -11.30 6.29 7.46
C ALA A 180 -11.05 6.58 5.98
N PHE A 181 -10.00 7.33 5.66
CA PHE A 181 -9.51 7.54 4.30
C PHE A 181 -10.53 8.13 3.32
N LEU A 182 -11.54 8.82 3.83
CA LEU A 182 -12.60 9.45 3.09
C LEU A 182 -12.75 10.89 3.58
N GLU A 183 -12.37 11.81 2.71
CA GLU A 183 -12.68 13.22 2.83
C GLU A 183 -14.13 13.41 2.35
N ILE A 184 -14.96 14.09 3.16
CA ILE A 184 -16.35 14.42 2.84
C ILE A 184 -16.45 15.94 2.79
N LYS A 185 -16.95 16.50 1.69
CA LYS A 185 -17.17 17.95 1.52
C LYS A 185 -18.60 18.22 1.14
N ILE A 186 -19.11 19.37 1.57
CA ILE A 186 -20.39 19.89 1.08
C ILE A 186 -20.12 20.56 -0.26
N ASP A 187 -20.79 20.10 -1.31
CA ASP A 187 -20.73 20.72 -2.63
C ASP A 187 -21.74 21.86 -2.75
N ASN A 188 -22.97 21.60 -2.33
CA ASN A 188 -24.04 22.58 -2.27
C ASN A 188 -25.13 22.14 -1.28
N HIS A 189 -26.02 23.07 -0.93
CA HIS A 189 -27.18 22.81 -0.10
C HIS A 189 -28.39 23.56 -0.64
N HIS A 190 -29.60 23.05 -0.38
CA HIS A 190 -30.85 23.70 -0.77
C HIS A 190 -31.92 23.49 0.29
N PRO A 191 -32.85 24.45 0.47
CA PRO A 191 -34.00 24.26 1.35
C PRO A 191 -34.85 23.08 0.85
N GLY A 192 -35.30 22.25 1.77
CA GLY A 192 -36.25 21.19 1.50
C GLY A 192 -37.65 21.72 1.29
N ARG A 193 -38.54 20.87 0.78
CA ARG A 193 -39.94 21.23 0.47
C ARG A 193 -40.79 21.53 1.72
N GLY A 194 -40.23 21.46 2.92
CA GLY A 194 -40.88 21.81 4.19
C GLY A 194 -40.11 22.91 4.92
N SER A 195 -40.79 23.67 5.78
CA SER A 195 -40.28 24.93 6.35
C SER A 195 -38.98 24.84 7.16
N ASN A 196 -38.51 23.64 7.54
CA ASN A 196 -37.36 23.46 8.44
C ASN A 196 -36.36 22.37 8.00
N SER A 197 -36.35 21.93 6.74
CA SER A 197 -35.36 20.95 6.28
C SER A 197 -34.36 21.58 5.30
N THR A 198 -33.08 21.18 5.40
CA THR A 198 -32.03 21.52 4.44
C THR A 198 -31.46 20.23 3.87
N HIS A 199 -31.40 20.13 2.55
CA HIS A 199 -30.73 19.03 1.87
C HIS A 199 -29.31 19.44 1.50
N PHE A 200 -28.35 18.56 1.80
CA PHE A 200 -26.95 18.71 1.45
C PHE A 200 -26.57 17.73 0.36
N ASN A 201 -25.82 18.21 -0.62
CA ASN A 201 -25.08 17.36 -1.54
C ASN A 201 -23.62 17.29 -1.08
N PHE A 202 -23.11 16.08 -0.95
CA PHE A 202 -21.74 15.84 -0.52
C PHE A 202 -20.90 15.24 -1.65
N SER A 203 -19.67 15.73 -1.81
CA SER A 203 -18.63 15.03 -2.55
C SER A 203 -17.77 14.22 -1.60
N PHE A 204 -17.24 13.13 -2.15
CA PHE A 204 -16.37 12.20 -1.47
C PHE A 204 -15.02 12.21 -2.16
N LYS A 205 -13.94 12.17 -1.40
CA LYS A 205 -12.59 11.97 -1.96
C LYS A 205 -11.83 10.95 -1.13
N CYS A 206 -11.41 9.89 -1.80
CA CYS A 206 -10.54 8.87 -1.25
C CYS A 206 -9.17 9.49 -0.94
N GLU A 207 -8.81 9.57 0.33
CA GLU A 207 -7.51 10.10 0.76
C GLU A 207 -6.35 9.18 0.36
N VAL A 208 -6.65 7.95 -0.08
CA VAL A 208 -5.67 6.94 -0.49
C VAL A 208 -5.33 6.98 -1.97
N CYS A 209 -6.28 7.27 -2.85
CA CYS A 209 -6.02 7.26 -4.30
C CYS A 209 -6.55 8.48 -5.04
N GLY A 210 -7.17 9.43 -4.34
CA GLY A 210 -7.80 10.61 -4.92
C GLY A 210 -9.10 10.34 -5.68
N GLY A 211 -9.60 9.10 -5.68
CA GLY A 211 -10.86 8.75 -6.33
C GLY A 211 -12.04 9.46 -5.68
N ASP A 212 -13.00 9.90 -6.48
CA ASP A 212 -14.13 10.76 -6.10
C ASP A 212 -15.45 9.98 -5.94
N LYS A 213 -15.40 8.66 -6.09
CA LYS A 213 -16.55 7.76 -5.99
C LYS A 213 -16.45 6.85 -4.79
N ILE A 214 -17.60 6.42 -4.31
CA ILE A 214 -17.75 5.35 -3.31
C ILE A 214 -18.40 4.12 -3.97
N ARG A 215 -18.05 2.93 -3.52
CA ARG A 215 -18.64 1.65 -3.94
C ARG A 215 -19.38 1.04 -2.77
N LEU A 216 -20.62 0.65 -3.04
CA LEU A 216 -21.45 -0.15 -2.16
C LEU A 216 -21.66 -1.55 -2.77
N PRO A 217 -21.88 -2.59 -1.94
CA PRO A 217 -22.36 -3.88 -2.44
C PRO A 217 -23.80 -3.77 -2.93
N ASP A 218 -24.23 -4.73 -3.76
CA ASP A 218 -25.62 -4.83 -4.19
C ASP A 218 -26.52 -5.13 -2.98
N GLY A 219 -27.66 -4.43 -2.86
CA GLY A 219 -28.54 -4.55 -1.69
C GLY A 219 -27.99 -3.91 -0.41
N ALA A 220 -27.13 -2.89 -0.53
CA ALA A 220 -26.49 -2.26 0.61
C ALA A 220 -27.46 -1.74 1.68
N THR A 221 -27.16 -2.08 2.92
CA THR A 221 -27.76 -1.56 4.16
C THR A 221 -26.83 -0.58 4.85
N ASP A 222 -27.28 0.05 5.94
CA ASP A 222 -26.46 0.93 6.77
C ASP A 222 -25.23 0.23 7.38
N GLU A 223 -25.30 -1.09 7.57
CA GLU A 223 -24.18 -1.90 8.05
C GLU A 223 -23.20 -2.31 6.95
N SER A 224 -23.51 -2.00 5.70
CA SER A 224 -22.67 -2.39 4.57
C SER A 224 -21.36 -1.61 4.54
N LEU A 225 -20.28 -2.34 4.26
CA LEU A 225 -18.95 -1.77 4.12
C LEU A 225 -18.85 -0.98 2.81
N VAL A 226 -18.53 0.30 2.93
CA VAL A 226 -18.29 1.19 1.79
C VAL A 226 -16.81 1.15 1.44
N THR A 227 -16.50 1.05 0.16
CA THR A 227 -15.11 0.98 -0.33
C THR A 227 -14.85 1.98 -1.44
N CYS A 228 -13.59 2.31 -1.71
CA CYS A 228 -13.23 3.06 -2.90
C CYS A 228 -13.34 2.16 -4.14
N PRO A 229 -14.09 2.53 -5.20
CA PRO A 229 -14.12 1.74 -6.44
C PRO A 229 -12.74 1.64 -7.10
N SER A 230 -11.91 2.68 -6.96
CA SER A 230 -10.61 2.78 -7.63
C SER A 230 -9.55 1.92 -6.95
N CYS A 231 -9.36 2.02 -5.63
CA CYS A 231 -8.31 1.29 -4.90
C CYS A 231 -8.83 0.21 -3.94
N ALA A 232 -10.15 -0.01 -3.86
CA ALA A 232 -10.79 -0.96 -2.95
C ALA A 232 -10.57 -0.70 -1.45
N VAL A 233 -10.00 0.46 -1.05
CA VAL A 233 -9.82 0.77 0.37
C VAL A 233 -11.19 0.88 1.06
N PRO A 234 -11.41 0.23 2.22
CA PRO A 234 -12.62 0.44 3.00
C PRO A 234 -12.63 1.84 3.61
N PHE A 235 -13.76 2.53 3.47
CA PHE A 235 -14.01 3.81 4.12
C PHE A 235 -14.69 3.64 5.49
N GLY A 236 -15.35 2.51 5.72
CA GLY A 236 -16.15 2.23 6.92
C GLY A 236 -17.57 1.80 6.54
N LYS A 237 -18.43 1.62 7.55
CA LYS A 237 -19.85 1.31 7.34
C LYS A 237 -20.60 2.52 6.77
N MET A 238 -21.66 2.27 6.01
CA MET A 238 -22.51 3.34 5.47
C MET A 238 -23.14 4.19 6.59
N SER A 239 -23.58 3.58 7.70
CA SER A 239 -24.06 4.27 8.90
C SER A 239 -23.04 5.28 9.42
N SER A 240 -21.77 4.87 9.50
CA SER A 240 -20.69 5.74 9.95
C SER A 240 -20.45 6.92 9.01
N ILE A 241 -20.49 6.69 7.69
CA ILE A 241 -20.32 7.73 6.68
C ILE A 241 -21.47 8.74 6.74
N LYS A 242 -22.71 8.26 6.87
CA LYS A 242 -23.90 9.11 7.06
C LYS A 242 -23.79 9.95 8.33
N ALA A 243 -23.38 9.34 9.45
CA ALA A 243 -23.19 10.04 10.71
C ALA A 243 -22.15 11.15 10.60
N ARG A 244 -21.00 10.89 9.96
CA ARG A 244 -19.97 11.91 9.72
C ARG A 244 -20.46 13.04 8.80
N ALA A 245 -21.17 12.71 7.72
CA ALA A 245 -21.74 13.71 6.82
C ALA A 245 -22.76 14.60 7.54
N LYS A 246 -23.59 14.02 8.42
CA LYS A 246 -24.54 14.77 9.26
C LYS A 246 -23.84 15.78 10.15
N VAL A 247 -22.80 15.37 10.88
CA VAL A 247 -22.00 16.28 11.74
C VAL A 247 -21.41 17.43 10.93
N ILE A 248 -20.90 17.16 9.72
CA ILE A 248 -20.37 18.20 8.81
C ILE A 248 -21.47 19.18 8.39
N GLY A 249 -22.67 18.68 8.07
CA GLY A 249 -23.83 19.52 7.70
C GLY A 249 -24.32 20.39 8.85
N GLU A 250 -24.45 19.83 10.06
CA GLU A 250 -24.85 20.57 11.27
C GLU A 250 -23.82 21.68 11.61
N ALA A 251 -22.53 21.36 11.50
CA ALA A 251 -21.46 22.34 11.68
C ALA A 251 -21.47 23.44 10.60
N PHE A 252 -21.99 23.17 9.40
CA PHE A 252 -22.13 24.17 8.34
C PHE A 252 -23.29 25.13 8.61
N LEU A 253 -24.44 24.64 9.10
CA LEU A 253 -25.59 25.49 9.44
C LEU A 253 -25.37 26.36 10.67
N SER A 254 -24.42 25.98 11.53
CA SER A 254 -24.09 26.71 12.75
C SER A 254 -23.13 27.89 12.54
N ARG A 255 -22.73 28.17 11.29
CA ARG A 255 -21.84 29.27 10.90
C ARG A 255 -22.65 30.43 10.34
#